data_AF-A0AAD4LZI6-F1
#
_entry.id   AF-A0AAD4LZI6-F1
#
_cell.length_a   1.000
_cell.length_b   1.000
_cell.length_c   1.000
_cell.angle_alpha   90.00
_cell.angle_beta   90.00
_cell.angle_gamma   90.00
#
_symmetry.space_group_name_H-M   'P 1'
#
loop_
_entity.id
_entity.type
_entity.pdbx_description
1 polymer ?
#
loop_
_entity_poly.entity_id
_entity_poly.type
_entity_poly.pdbx_seq_one_letter_code
_entity_poly.pdbx_strand_id
1 'polypeptide(L)'
;MYKYNALKQWLVGHHNSYEHEKTGELIHVYAIAGPPVYAEGDSDRIDFDIEVPLWGVTWILKGYVEKSTLEIDAAFSVKIPIIGTYQLAKVKGNITDGVKVTFGVSVVRGDARFYYSNGWIYVDLSATVFGKVYGRVTIKLIPLPF
;
A
#
# COMPACT_ATOMS: atom_id res chain seq x y z
N MET A 1 9.35 -12.41 29.07
CA MET A 1 8.82 -11.03 28.95
C MET A 1 9.50 -10.16 27.88
N TYR A 2 10.46 -10.67 27.08
CA TYR A 2 11.23 -9.85 26.12
C TYR A 2 10.63 -9.69 24.70
N LYS A 3 9.75 -10.60 24.25
CA LYS A 3 9.21 -10.59 22.86
C LYS A 3 8.23 -9.45 22.57
N TYR A 4 7.52 -8.94 23.57
CA TYR A 4 6.51 -7.89 23.39
C TYR A 4 7.13 -6.51 23.09
N ASN A 5 8.36 -6.24 23.54
CA ASN A 5 9.03 -4.97 23.26
C ASN A 5 9.57 -4.89 21.83
N ALA A 6 10.13 -5.98 21.31
CA ALA A 6 10.63 -6.03 19.94
C ALA A 6 9.51 -5.85 18.91
N LEU A 7 8.35 -6.49 19.12
CA LEU A 7 7.19 -6.33 18.22
C LEU A 7 6.63 -4.90 18.28
N LYS A 8 6.45 -4.34 19.49
CA LYS A 8 5.96 -2.96 19.63
C LYS A 8 6.90 -1.95 18.98
N GLN A 9 8.21 -2.10 19.16
CA GLN A 9 9.21 -1.24 18.53
C GLN A 9 9.21 -1.37 17.00
N TRP A 10 9.04 -2.59 16.48
CA TRP A 10 8.92 -2.81 15.04
C TRP A 10 7.67 -2.12 14.46
N LEU A 11 6.52 -2.29 15.12
CA LEU A 11 5.24 -1.70 14.68
C LEU A 11 5.29 -0.17 14.56
N VAL A 12 6.02 0.53 15.45
CA VAL A 12 6.15 2.01 15.40
C VAL A 12 6.70 2.50 14.03
N GLY A 13 7.56 1.71 13.38
CA GLY A 13 8.16 2.04 12.09
C GLY A 13 7.58 1.29 10.89
N HIS A 14 6.57 0.44 11.08
CA HIS A 14 6.12 -0.52 10.07
C HIS A 14 4.62 -0.77 10.07
N HIS A 15 3.85 -0.09 10.93
CA HIS A 15 2.40 -0.24 11.00
C HIS A 15 1.73 1.11 11.22
N ASN A 16 0.73 1.40 10.40
CA ASN A 16 -0.18 2.51 10.60
C ASN A 16 -1.62 1.98 10.57
N SER A 17 -2.51 2.64 11.29
CA SER A 17 -3.92 2.34 11.21
C SER A 17 -4.73 3.61 11.33
N TYR A 18 -5.82 3.68 10.58
CA TYR A 18 -6.75 4.79 10.64
C TYR A 18 -8.18 4.27 10.41
N GLU A 19 -9.15 4.98 10.98
CA GLU A 19 -10.55 4.64 10.84
C GLU A 19 -11.08 5.22 9.52
N HIS A 20 -11.75 4.39 8.72
CA HIS A 20 -12.34 4.83 7.47
C HIS A 20 -13.58 5.70 7.73
N GLU A 21 -13.53 6.96 7.32
CA GLU A 21 -14.50 8.01 7.65
C GLU A 21 -15.97 7.65 7.40
N LYS A 22 -16.25 6.81 6.39
CA LYS A 22 -17.64 6.44 6.03
C LYS A 22 -18.15 5.16 6.66
N THR A 23 -17.26 4.22 6.98
CA THR A 23 -17.66 2.87 7.42
C THR A 23 -17.30 2.60 8.88
N GLY A 24 -16.44 3.43 9.49
CA GLY A 24 -15.85 3.14 10.80
C GLY A 24 -14.90 1.94 10.79
N GLU A 25 -14.59 1.39 9.62
CA GLU A 25 -13.70 0.22 9.51
C GLU A 25 -12.26 0.65 9.78
N LEU A 26 -11.59 -0.03 10.70
CA LEU A 26 -10.18 0.21 11.00
C LEU A 26 -9.32 -0.41 9.88
N ILE A 27 -8.66 0.44 9.11
CA ILE A 27 -7.75 0.01 8.04
C ILE A 27 -6.34 -0.07 8.61
N HIS A 28 -5.69 -1.22 8.41
CA HIS A 28 -4.31 -1.46 8.82
C HIS A 28 -3.40 -1.49 7.61
N VAL A 29 -2.29 -0.75 7.68
CA VAL A 29 -1.27 -0.68 6.65
C VAL A 29 0.05 -1.10 7.26
N TYR A 30 0.71 -2.07 6.65
CA TYR A 30 1.98 -2.61 7.12
C TYR A 30 3.08 -2.37 6.09
N ALA A 31 4.24 -1.86 6.50
CA ALA A 31 5.45 -1.90 5.71
C ALA A 31 6.28 -3.12 6.16
N ILE A 32 6.34 -4.17 5.35
CA ILE A 32 6.92 -5.46 5.73
C ILE A 32 8.44 -5.50 5.54
N ALA A 33 8.96 -4.78 4.55
CA ALA A 33 10.39 -4.75 4.24
C ALA A 33 10.88 -3.34 3.83
N GLY A 34 12.09 -3.00 4.27
CA GLY A 34 12.78 -1.72 4.07
C GLY A 34 13.50 -1.26 5.35
N PRO A 35 14.34 -0.20 5.29
CA PRO A 35 14.58 0.63 6.48
C PRO A 35 13.22 1.04 7.07
N PRO A 36 13.12 1.42 8.35
CA PRO A 36 11.84 1.88 8.88
C PRO A 36 11.32 2.95 7.92
N VAL A 37 10.15 2.74 7.32
CA VAL A 37 9.64 3.65 6.27
C VAL A 37 9.36 5.05 6.85
N TYR A 38 9.44 5.17 8.19
CA TYR A 38 9.37 6.40 8.99
C TYR A 38 10.70 6.86 9.59
N ALA A 39 11.84 6.19 9.31
CA ALA A 39 13.16 6.65 9.74
C ALA A 39 13.85 7.36 8.58
N GLU A 40 14.29 8.58 8.83
CA GLU A 40 15.07 9.42 7.90
C GLU A 40 16.25 8.60 7.33
N GLY A 41 16.19 8.31 6.04
CA GLY A 41 17.30 7.74 5.30
C GLY A 41 17.65 8.65 4.13
N ASP A 42 18.93 9.00 4.00
CA ASP A 42 19.49 9.87 2.94
C ASP A 42 19.49 9.24 1.53
N SER A 43 18.77 8.13 1.32
CA SER A 43 18.67 7.52 0.00
C SER A 43 17.78 8.35 -0.91
N ASP A 44 18.23 8.66 -2.13
CA ASP A 44 17.41 9.26 -3.19
C ASP A 44 16.24 8.35 -3.60
N ARG A 45 16.28 7.08 -3.20
CA ARG A 45 15.28 6.06 -3.47
C ARG A 45 14.69 5.51 -2.19
N ILE A 46 13.36 5.39 -2.13
CA ILE A 46 12.66 4.69 -1.05
C ILE A 46 12.11 3.38 -1.59
N ASP A 47 12.69 2.27 -1.14
CA ASP A 47 12.15 0.93 -1.35
C ASP A 47 11.02 0.64 -0.35
N PHE A 48 9.97 -0.02 -0.81
CA PHE A 48 8.84 -0.37 0.02
C PHE A 48 8.26 -1.74 -0.34
N ASP A 49 7.71 -2.40 0.67
CA ASP A 49 6.89 -3.60 0.57
C ASP A 49 5.69 -3.42 1.51
N ILE A 50 4.56 -2.97 0.95
CA ILE A 50 3.41 -2.51 1.72
C ILE A 50 2.29 -3.52 1.59
N GLU A 51 1.78 -4.00 2.73
CA GLU A 51 0.64 -4.90 2.82
C GLU A 51 -0.55 -4.21 3.48
N VAL A 52 -1.71 -4.30 2.84
CA VAL A 52 -2.98 -3.77 3.35
C VAL A 52 -4.03 -4.89 3.34
N PRO A 53 -4.29 -5.55 4.49
CA PRO A 53 -5.39 -6.49 4.62
C PRO A 53 -6.72 -5.74 4.56
N LEU A 54 -7.51 -5.99 3.52
CA LEU A 54 -8.80 -5.33 3.30
C LEU A 54 -9.72 -6.23 2.44
N TRP A 55 -10.99 -6.31 2.81
CA TRP A 55 -12.02 -7.07 2.08
C TRP A 55 -11.73 -8.58 1.93
N GLY A 56 -11.07 -9.18 2.93
CA GLY A 56 -10.76 -10.62 2.95
C GLY A 56 -9.59 -11.03 2.06
N VAL A 57 -8.85 -10.07 1.51
CA VAL A 57 -7.59 -10.26 0.78
C VAL A 57 -6.52 -9.33 1.34
N THR A 58 -5.26 -9.53 0.97
CA THR A 58 -4.17 -8.60 1.27
C THR A 58 -3.70 -7.95 -0.03
N TRP A 59 -3.81 -6.63 -0.11
CA TRP A 59 -3.26 -5.84 -1.21
C TRP A 59 -1.79 -5.57 -0.94
N ILE A 60 -0.95 -5.78 -1.95
CA ILE A 60 0.50 -5.67 -1.82
C ILE A 60 1.01 -4.68 -2.85
N LEU A 61 1.74 -3.65 -2.40
CA LEU A 61 2.47 -2.74 -3.25
C LEU A 61 3.97 -2.88 -2.94
N LYS A 62 4.73 -3.40 -3.90
CA LYS A 62 6.17 -3.67 -3.72
C LYS A 62 6.99 -3.04 -4.83
N GLY A 63 7.99 -2.25 -4.47
CA GLY A 63 8.82 -1.55 -5.44
C GLY A 63 9.58 -0.40 -4.80
N TYR A 64 9.77 0.66 -5.57
CA TYR A 64 10.43 1.86 -5.08
C TYR A 64 9.86 3.14 -5.68
N VAL A 65 10.19 4.25 -5.04
CA VAL A 65 9.99 5.61 -5.57
C VAL A 65 11.29 6.39 -5.49
N GLU A 66 11.60 7.13 -6.55
CA GLU A 66 12.70 8.10 -6.57
C GLU A 66 12.22 9.42 -5.94
N LYS A 67 12.86 9.89 -4.88
CA LYS A 67 12.47 11.11 -4.14
C LYS A 67 12.56 12.37 -4.99
N SER A 68 13.61 12.49 -5.80
CA SER A 68 13.88 13.71 -6.58
C SER A 68 12.91 13.91 -7.74
N THR A 69 12.41 12.82 -8.32
CA THR A 69 11.51 12.87 -9.49
C THR A 69 10.08 12.48 -9.16
N LEU A 70 9.86 11.81 -8.02
CA LEU A 70 8.59 11.16 -7.69
C LEU A 70 8.16 10.10 -8.73
N GLU A 71 9.11 9.48 -9.41
CA GLU A 71 8.85 8.33 -10.28
C GLU A 71 8.72 7.05 -9.44
N ILE A 72 7.60 6.34 -9.59
CA ILE A 72 7.38 5.02 -8.99
C ILE A 72 7.68 3.93 -10.03
N ASP A 73 8.30 2.82 -9.60
CA ASP A 73 8.31 1.55 -10.33
C ASP A 73 8.02 0.43 -9.32
N ALA A 74 6.78 -0.08 -9.37
CA ALA A 74 6.27 -1.04 -8.40
C ALA A 74 5.36 -2.11 -9.04
N ALA A 75 5.26 -3.25 -8.38
CA ALA A 75 4.28 -4.28 -8.64
C ALA A 75 3.12 -4.13 -7.65
N PHE A 76 1.90 -4.01 -8.17
CA PHE A 76 0.68 -4.09 -7.40
C PHE A 76 0.12 -5.51 -7.51
N SER A 77 -0.10 -6.16 -6.37
CA SER A 77 -0.50 -7.56 -6.27
C SER A 77 -1.62 -7.75 -5.25
N VAL A 78 -2.28 -8.90 -5.31
CA VAL A 78 -3.24 -9.34 -4.30
C VAL A 78 -2.87 -10.74 -3.81
N LYS A 79 -2.83 -10.90 -2.50
CA LYS A 79 -2.72 -12.19 -1.83
C LYS A 79 -4.10 -12.62 -1.35
N ILE A 80 -4.56 -13.74 -1.89
CA ILE A 80 -5.85 -14.33 -1.60
C ILE A 80 -5.61 -15.52 -0.67
N PRO A 81 -6.26 -15.60 0.50
CA PRO A 81 -6.09 -16.72 1.42
C PRO A 81 -6.30 -18.06 0.70
N ILE A 82 -5.42 -19.03 0.97
CA ILE A 82 -5.42 -20.39 0.40
C ILE A 82 -5.04 -20.47 -1.09
N ILE A 83 -5.43 -19.48 -1.90
CA ILE A 83 -5.22 -19.50 -3.36
C ILE A 83 -3.79 -19.06 -3.73
N GLY A 84 -3.25 -18.03 -3.07
CA GLY A 84 -1.90 -17.52 -3.33
C GLY A 84 -1.85 -16.04 -3.70
N THR A 85 -0.70 -15.59 -4.20
CA THR A 85 -0.44 -14.19 -4.57
C THR A 85 -0.43 -14.03 -6.09
N TYR A 86 -1.14 -13.02 -6.57
CA TYR A 86 -1.25 -12.69 -7.98
C TYR A 86 -0.83 -11.24 -8.23
N GLN A 87 0.08 -11.03 -9.17
CA GLN A 87 0.37 -9.68 -9.64
C GLN A 87 -0.80 -9.16 -10.48
N LEU A 88 -1.31 -8.00 -10.10
CA LEU A 88 -2.47 -7.36 -10.70
C LEU A 88 -2.06 -6.36 -11.79
N ALA A 89 -1.04 -5.55 -11.52
CA ALA A 89 -0.56 -4.52 -12.42
C ALA A 89 0.88 -4.13 -12.11
N LYS A 90 1.56 -3.55 -13.10
CA LYS A 90 2.76 -2.74 -12.89
C LYS A 90 2.34 -1.28 -12.72
N VAL A 91 2.80 -0.65 -11.65
CA VAL A 91 2.58 0.77 -11.34
C VAL A 91 3.87 1.50 -11.70
N LYS A 92 3.85 2.23 -12.82
CA LYS A 92 5.02 2.98 -13.30
C LYS A 92 4.64 4.38 -13.77
N GLY A 93 5.35 5.39 -13.30
CA GLY A 93 5.21 6.79 -13.73
C GLY A 93 5.34 7.78 -12.58
N ASN A 94 5.00 9.05 -12.83
CA ASN A 94 5.06 10.09 -11.82
C ASN A 94 3.85 10.06 -10.87
N ILE A 95 4.09 9.92 -9.56
CA ILE A 95 2.98 9.89 -8.59
C ILE A 95 2.38 11.26 -8.27
N THR A 96 3.01 12.36 -8.70
CA THR A 96 2.42 13.70 -8.60
C THR A 96 1.22 13.85 -9.55
N ASP A 97 1.34 13.31 -10.77
CA ASP A 97 0.26 13.28 -11.76
C ASP A 97 -0.81 12.22 -11.39
N GLY A 98 -0.38 11.23 -10.63
CA GLY A 98 -1.17 10.10 -10.18
C GLY A 98 -1.20 8.98 -11.22
N VAL A 99 -0.77 7.80 -10.81
CA VAL A 99 -0.67 6.62 -11.67
C VAL A 99 -1.93 5.77 -11.52
N LYS A 100 -2.71 5.64 -12.59
CA LYS A 100 -3.93 4.83 -12.62
C LYS A 100 -3.65 3.46 -13.23
N VAL A 101 -4.17 2.41 -12.59
CA VAL A 101 -4.15 1.04 -13.12
C VAL A 101 -5.54 0.43 -13.03
N THR A 102 -5.89 -0.36 -14.04
CA THR A 102 -7.05 -1.25 -14.02
C THR A 102 -6.53 -2.68 -13.96
N PHE A 103 -7.16 -3.52 -13.16
CA PHE A 103 -6.70 -4.89 -12.93
C PHE A 103 -7.85 -5.89 -12.89
N GLY A 104 -7.52 -7.16 -13.13
CA GLY A 104 -8.46 -8.25 -13.06
C GLY A 104 -7.77 -9.61 -13.08
N VAL A 105 -8.00 -10.42 -12.06
CA VAL A 105 -7.61 -11.83 -11.98
C VAL A 105 -8.75 -12.60 -11.32
N SER A 106 -9.37 -13.54 -12.04
CA SER A 106 -10.41 -14.45 -11.55
C SER A 106 -11.46 -13.78 -10.62
N VAL A 107 -11.24 -13.81 -9.30
CA VAL A 107 -12.15 -13.34 -8.25
C VAL A 107 -11.93 -11.89 -7.78
N VAL A 108 -10.92 -11.20 -8.32
CA VAL A 108 -10.58 -9.80 -8.00
C VAL A 108 -10.49 -8.98 -9.28
N ARG A 109 -11.18 -7.85 -9.35
CA ARG A 109 -11.04 -6.86 -10.44
C ARG A 109 -11.35 -5.46 -9.95
N GLY A 110 -10.79 -4.43 -10.57
CA GLY A 110 -11.00 -3.07 -10.10
C GLY A 110 -10.04 -2.05 -10.71
N ASP A 111 -9.99 -0.90 -10.07
CA ASP A 111 -9.11 0.21 -10.40
C ASP A 111 -8.40 0.72 -9.15
N ALA A 112 -7.15 1.14 -9.34
CA ALA A 112 -6.36 1.80 -8.32
C ALA A 112 -5.73 3.06 -8.92
N ARG A 113 -5.70 4.15 -8.15
CA ARG A 113 -4.92 5.35 -8.46
C ARG A 113 -3.93 5.61 -7.33
N PHE A 114 -2.64 5.51 -7.64
CA PHE A 114 -1.55 5.83 -6.72
C PHE A 114 -1.14 7.29 -6.91
N TYR A 115 -1.05 8.06 -5.83
CA TYR A 115 -0.70 9.48 -5.94
C TYR A 115 0.02 10.00 -4.69
N TYR A 116 0.78 11.07 -4.86
CA TYR A 116 1.43 11.79 -3.76
C TYR A 116 0.59 13.00 -3.34
N SER A 117 0.42 13.19 -2.03
CA SER A 117 -0.24 14.37 -1.46
C SER A 117 0.24 14.60 -0.02
N ASN A 118 0.48 15.85 0.37
CA ASN A 118 0.75 16.24 1.76
C ASN A 118 1.85 15.40 2.47
N GLY A 119 2.92 15.00 1.78
CA GLY A 119 3.99 14.19 2.37
C GLY A 119 3.77 12.68 2.35
N TRP A 120 2.74 12.19 1.65
CA TRP A 120 2.36 10.77 1.68
C TRP A 120 2.00 10.22 0.31
N ILE A 121 2.31 8.95 0.09
CA ILE A 121 1.72 8.14 -0.98
C ILE A 121 0.36 7.64 -0.51
N TYR A 122 -0.63 7.82 -1.37
CA TYR A 122 -1.98 7.30 -1.23
C TYR A 122 -2.32 6.34 -2.37
N VAL A 123 -3.30 5.48 -2.12
CA VAL A 123 -4.02 4.76 -3.16
C VAL A 123 -5.52 4.95 -3.00
N ASP A 124 -6.18 5.42 -4.07
CA ASP A 124 -7.63 5.29 -4.20
C ASP A 124 -7.91 3.92 -4.81
N LEU A 125 -8.57 3.03 -4.07
CA LEU A 125 -8.83 1.66 -4.48
C LEU A 125 -10.33 1.39 -4.58
N SER A 126 -10.77 0.85 -5.72
CA SER A 126 -12.12 0.32 -5.91
C SER A 126 -12.02 -1.08 -6.50
N ALA A 127 -12.80 -2.03 -5.99
CA ALA A 127 -12.70 -3.42 -6.45
C ALA A 127 -13.97 -4.23 -6.28
N THR A 128 -14.13 -5.23 -7.13
CA THR A 128 -14.97 -6.39 -6.85
C THR A 128 -14.07 -7.51 -6.32
N VAL A 129 -14.39 -8.05 -5.14
CA VAL A 129 -13.66 -9.16 -4.51
C VAL A 129 -14.67 -10.25 -4.15
N PHE A 130 -14.43 -11.48 -4.61
CA PHE A 130 -15.35 -12.62 -4.46
C PHE A 130 -16.80 -12.31 -4.88
N GLY A 131 -16.97 -11.53 -5.95
CA GLY A 131 -18.27 -11.12 -6.47
C GLY A 131 -18.95 -9.96 -5.73
N LYS A 132 -18.42 -9.51 -4.59
CA LYS A 132 -18.92 -8.35 -3.85
C LYS A 132 -18.22 -7.08 -4.33
N VAL A 133 -19.00 -6.04 -4.63
CA VAL A 133 -18.50 -4.73 -5.07
C VAL A 133 -18.18 -3.86 -3.87
N TYR A 134 -16.98 -3.29 -3.87
CA TYR A 134 -16.49 -2.33 -2.90
C TYR A 134 -16.18 -1.01 -3.61
N GLY A 135 -16.80 0.07 -3.12
CA GLY A 135 -16.59 1.42 -3.64
C GLY A 135 -15.18 1.94 -3.35
N ARG A 136 -14.90 3.15 -3.84
CA ARG A 136 -13.60 3.80 -3.64
C ARG A 136 -13.31 4.01 -2.16
N VAL A 137 -12.15 3.51 -1.74
CA VAL A 137 -11.53 3.76 -0.43
C VAL A 137 -10.17 4.40 -0.67
N THR A 138 -9.91 5.51 0.02
CA THR A 138 -8.60 6.18 -0.01
C THR A 138 -7.74 5.61 1.11
N ILE A 139 -6.56 5.12 0.74
CA ILE A 139 -5.64 4.46 1.65
C ILE A 139 -4.33 5.22 1.73
N LYS A 140 -3.99 5.63 2.95
CA LYS A 140 -2.73 6.30 3.28
C LYS A 140 -1.65 5.23 3.44
N LEU A 141 -0.75 5.12 2.46
CA LEU A 141 0.20 4.02 2.39
C LEU A 141 1.44 4.30 3.25
N ILE A 142 2.35 5.13 2.76
CA ILE A 142 3.63 5.44 3.41
C ILE A 142 3.95 6.93 3.27
N PRO A 143 4.67 7.52 4.23
CA PRO A 143 5.18 8.88 4.06
C PRO A 143 6.32 8.87 3.04
N LEU A 144 6.51 10.01 2.38
CA LEU A 144 7.75 10.34 1.69
C LEU A 144 8.39 11.49 2.47
N PRO A 145 9.34 11.20 3.38
CA PRO A 145 10.08 12.25 4.03
C PRO A 145 10.93 12.96 2.97
N PHE A 146 10.59 14.23 2.74
CA PHE A 146 11.40 15.21 2.02
C PHE A 146 12.18 16.05 3.02
#